data_AF-A0A0B6YQI8-F1
#
_entry.id   AF-A0A0B6YQI8-F1
#
_cell.length_a   1.000
_cell.length_b   1.000
_cell.length_c   1.000
_cell.angle_alpha   90.00
_cell.angle_beta   90.00
_cell.angle_gamma   90.00
#
_symmetry.space_group_name_H-M   'P 1'
#
loop_
_entity.id
_entity.type
_entity.pdbx_description
1 polymer ?
#
loop_
_entity_poly.entity_id
_entity_poly.type
_entity_poly.pdbx_seq_one_letter_code
_entity_poly.pdbx_strand_id
1 'polypeptide(L)'
;LVCLKPEAERQYLQDLSDVLLFLLLPKEDFHNKPFRYIVREVLVSGIFMPTIDLLSDPDYINQYIAWLCYETSFTRETFLTVIRSSDCMEELEAVRAKVDSDIAKWRSKDTGGSDDTAIKQNLNSLMFLRDTCDMRIRRLLDGPVSEQLMDEPENMRYQSLCVLTLDEIIIIMSLYNSLWSI
;
A
#
# COMPACT_ATOMS: atom_id res chain seq x y z
N LEU A 1 -2.09 -0.23 19.03
CA LEU A 1 -2.79 0.62 20.01
C LEU A 1 -3.29 1.84 19.24
N VAL A 2 -4.60 2.05 19.12
CA VAL A 2 -5.14 3.31 18.55
C VAL A 2 -5.15 4.32 19.69
N CYS A 3 -4.63 5.54 19.48
CA CYS A 3 -4.64 6.55 20.53
C CYS A 3 -6.09 7.02 20.75
N LEU A 4 -6.67 6.70 21.91
CA LEU A 4 -8.03 7.09 22.27
C LEU A 4 -8.07 8.39 23.09
N LYS A 5 -6.92 9.06 23.23
CA LYS A 5 -6.75 10.25 24.08
C LYS A 5 -6.08 11.36 23.28
N PRO A 6 -6.82 12.36 22.79
CA PRO A 6 -6.28 13.43 21.95
C PRO A 6 -5.15 14.22 22.65
N GLU A 7 -5.19 14.33 23.98
CA GLU A 7 -4.14 15.05 24.71
C GLU A 7 -2.82 14.26 24.82
N ALA A 8 -2.90 12.93 24.84
CA ALA A 8 -1.71 12.09 24.81
C ALA A 8 -1.07 12.10 23.43
N GLU A 9 -1.90 12.13 22.38
CA GLU A 9 -1.44 12.27 20.99
C GLU A 9 -0.77 13.62 20.75
N ARG A 10 -1.41 14.72 21.18
CA ARG A 10 -0.83 16.05 21.07
C ARG A 10 0.51 16.15 21.80
N GLN A 11 0.60 15.63 23.02
CA GLN A 11 1.86 15.63 23.77
C GLN A 11 2.95 14.84 23.05
N TYR A 12 2.61 13.66 22.51
CA TYR A 12 3.56 12.87 21.73
C TYR A 12 4.05 13.63 20.49
N LEU A 13 3.16 14.32 19.78
CA LEU A 13 3.53 15.13 18.62
C LEU A 13 4.38 16.33 19.00
N GLN A 14 4.14 16.96 20.16
CA GLN A 14 5.01 18.02 20.69
C GLN A 14 6.42 17.50 21.00
N ASP A 15 6.53 16.33 21.60
CA ASP A 15 7.83 15.70 21.89
C ASP A 15 8.56 15.32 20.60
N LEU A 16 7.85 14.78 19.61
CA LEU A 16 8.38 14.49 18.27
C LEU A 16 8.83 15.78 17.56
N SER A 17 8.02 16.82 17.57
CA SER A 17 8.38 18.15 17.03
C SER A 17 9.65 18.68 17.68
N ASP A 18 9.84 18.49 18.99
CA ASP A 18 11.06 18.93 19.67
C ASP A 18 12.32 18.20 19.20
N VAL A 19 12.21 16.89 18.93
CA VAL A 19 13.31 16.10 18.36
C VAL A 19 13.61 16.57 16.94
N LEU A 20 12.58 16.79 16.12
CA LEU A 20 12.74 17.29 14.75
C LEU A 20 13.36 18.69 14.73
N LEU A 21 12.92 19.59 15.60
CA LEU A 21 13.50 20.92 15.73
C LEU A 21 14.96 20.86 16.17
N PHE A 22 15.34 19.91 17.02
CA PHE A 22 16.74 19.70 17.39
C PHE A 22 17.60 19.25 16.21
N LEU A 23 17.06 18.43 15.31
CA LEU A 23 17.77 17.92 14.13
C LEU A 23 17.85 18.94 12.99
N LEU A 24 16.80 19.74 12.81
CA LEU A 24 16.63 20.62 11.65
C LEU A 24 17.11 22.06 11.90
N LEU A 25 17.04 22.58 13.14
CA LEU A 25 17.43 23.96 13.41
C LEU A 25 18.93 24.09 13.69
N PRO A 26 19.57 25.19 13.23
CA PRO A 26 20.88 25.60 13.71
C PRO A 26 20.88 25.82 15.23
N LYS A 27 22.01 25.59 15.88
CA LYS A 27 22.16 25.74 17.34
C LYS A 27 21.78 27.15 17.82
N GLU A 28 22.05 28.16 17.02
CA GLU A 28 21.76 29.58 17.29
C GLU A 28 20.25 29.84 17.47
N ASP A 29 19.42 29.24 16.60
CA ASP A 29 17.96 29.37 16.67
C ASP A 29 17.34 28.45 17.72
N PHE A 30 17.94 27.28 17.96
CA PHE A 30 17.47 26.33 18.97
C PHE A 30 17.59 26.88 20.41
N HIS A 31 18.60 27.72 20.67
CA HIS A 31 18.76 28.36 21.98
C HIS A 31 17.69 29.42 22.27
N ASN A 32 16.99 29.93 21.24
CA ASN A 32 15.86 30.84 21.41
C ASN A 32 14.60 30.06 21.79
N LYS A 33 14.37 29.92 23.10
CA LYS A 33 13.20 29.22 23.66
C LYS A 33 11.86 29.71 23.09
N PRO A 34 11.51 31.01 23.09
CA PRO A 34 10.24 31.48 22.53
C PRO A 34 10.06 31.06 21.06
N PHE A 35 11.10 31.19 20.24
CA PHE A 35 11.04 30.78 18.84
C PHE A 35 10.77 29.27 18.71
N ARG A 36 11.52 28.43 19.42
CA ARG A 36 11.31 26.98 19.43
C ARG A 36 9.90 26.59 19.85
N TYR A 37 9.35 27.19 20.90
CA TYR A 37 7.98 26.89 21.34
C TYR A 37 6.93 27.26 20.29
N ILE A 38 7.09 28.42 19.64
CA ILE A 38 6.17 28.86 18.57
C ILE A 38 6.23 27.89 17.39
N VAL A 39 7.44 27.57 16.91
CA VAL A 39 7.59 26.65 15.76
C VAL A 39 7.06 25.26 16.10
N ARG A 40 7.31 24.77 17.32
CA ARG A 40 6.73 23.49 17.78
C ARG A 40 5.21 23.51 17.73
N GLU A 41 4.57 24.55 18.26
CA GLU A 41 3.11 24.65 18.27
C GLU A 41 2.52 24.76 16.85
N VAL A 42 3.21 25.47 15.95
CA VAL A 42 2.86 25.55 14.53
C VAL A 42 2.99 24.18 13.85
N LEU A 43 4.07 23.43 14.10
CA LEU A 43 4.24 22.08 13.55
C LEU A 43 3.16 21.12 14.03
N VAL A 44 2.90 21.09 15.34
CA VAL A 44 1.91 20.17 15.92
C VAL A 44 0.50 20.53 15.46
N SER A 45 0.09 21.78 15.66
CA SER A 45 -1.30 22.19 15.44
C SER A 45 -1.61 22.48 13.97
N GLY A 46 -0.61 22.92 13.21
CA GLY A 46 -0.79 23.33 11.81
C GLY A 46 -0.44 22.25 10.80
N ILE A 47 0.41 21.28 11.15
CA ILE A 47 0.85 20.23 10.24
C ILE A 47 0.48 18.86 10.78
N PHE A 48 1.07 18.41 11.88
CA PHE A 48 0.96 17.01 12.29
C PHE A 48 -0.46 16.57 12.64
N MET A 49 -1.20 17.34 13.45
CA MET A 49 -2.59 17.03 13.76
C MET A 49 -3.45 16.91 12.48
N PRO A 50 -3.53 17.95 11.62
CA PRO A 50 -4.35 17.84 10.41
C PRO A 50 -3.84 16.78 9.42
N THR A 51 -2.53 16.49 9.36
CA THR A 51 -2.01 15.39 8.53
C THR A 51 -2.48 14.04 9.05
N ILE A 52 -2.38 13.82 10.37
CA ILE A 52 -2.79 12.55 11.00
C ILE A 52 -4.30 12.36 10.87
N ASP A 53 -5.09 13.42 11.08
CA ASP A 53 -6.54 13.38 10.91
C ASP A 53 -6.90 13.02 9.46
N LEU A 54 -6.24 13.64 8.47
CA LEU A 54 -6.45 13.35 7.05
C LEU A 54 -6.04 11.92 6.67
N LEU A 55 -4.86 11.47 7.11
CA LEU A 55 -4.37 10.13 6.82
C LEU A 55 -5.14 9.04 7.56
N SER A 56 -5.79 9.38 8.67
CA SER A 56 -6.66 8.47 9.43
C SER A 56 -8.09 8.46 8.91
N ASP A 57 -8.45 9.38 8.01
CA ASP A 57 -9.77 9.44 7.41
C ASP A 57 -9.94 8.26 6.43
N PRO A 58 -10.96 7.40 6.64
CA PRO A 58 -11.15 6.22 5.82
C PRO A 58 -11.51 6.58 4.37
N ASP A 59 -12.21 7.68 4.13
CA ASP A 59 -12.57 8.10 2.78
C ASP A 59 -11.33 8.60 2.02
N TYR A 60 -10.45 9.35 2.68
CA TYR A 60 -9.18 9.77 2.13
C TYR A 60 -8.30 8.56 1.75
N ILE A 61 -8.15 7.58 2.66
CA ILE A 61 -7.41 6.34 2.35
C ILE A 61 -8.04 5.60 1.16
N ASN A 62 -9.37 5.44 1.16
CA ASN A 62 -10.07 4.73 0.10
C ASN A 62 -9.92 5.41 -1.27
N GLN A 63 -10.06 6.74 -1.31
CA GLN A 63 -9.85 7.53 -2.52
C GLN A 63 -8.41 7.45 -3.00
N TYR A 64 -7.45 7.50 -2.08
CA TYR A 64 -6.04 7.37 -2.41
C TYR A 64 -5.71 5.99 -3.00
N ILE A 65 -6.23 4.91 -2.42
CA ILE A 65 -6.11 3.56 -2.98
C ILE A 65 -6.76 3.50 -4.37
N ALA A 66 -7.95 4.06 -4.54
CA ALA A 66 -8.63 4.08 -5.84
C ALA A 66 -7.82 4.83 -6.90
N TRP A 67 -7.23 5.98 -6.52
CA TRP A 67 -6.36 6.75 -7.39
C TRP A 67 -5.08 5.98 -7.76
N LEU A 68 -4.40 5.38 -6.79
CA LEU A 68 -3.24 4.51 -7.03
C LEU A 68 -3.59 3.38 -7.98
N CYS A 69 -4.76 2.77 -7.82
CA CYS A 69 -5.22 1.70 -8.69
C CYS A 69 -5.58 2.16 -10.11
N TYR A 70 -5.92 3.43 -10.27
CA TYR A 70 -6.20 4.02 -11.57
C TYR A 70 -4.91 4.41 -12.31
N GLU A 71 -3.95 5.01 -11.59
CA GLU A 71 -2.69 5.48 -12.18
C GLU A 71 -1.72 4.33 -12.43
N THR A 72 -1.72 3.32 -11.57
CA THR A 72 -0.92 2.10 -11.76
C THR A 72 -1.60 1.21 -12.79
N SER A 73 -0.98 1.04 -13.96
CA SER A 73 -1.41 0.02 -14.91
C SER A 73 -1.10 -1.38 -14.36
N PHE A 74 -2.05 -1.97 -13.63
CA PHE A 74 -1.94 -3.37 -13.19
C PHE A 74 -2.02 -4.29 -14.41
N THR A 75 -0.85 -4.69 -14.92
CA THR A 75 -0.78 -5.68 -15.99
C THR A 75 -0.92 -7.08 -15.43
N ARG A 76 -1.35 -8.00 -16.30
CA ARG A 76 -1.38 -9.44 -15.99
C ARG A 76 0.00 -9.96 -15.58
N GLU A 77 1.05 -9.40 -16.15
CA GLU A 77 2.45 -9.75 -15.87
C GLU A 77 2.88 -9.30 -14.48
N THR A 78 2.50 -8.08 -14.06
CA THR A 78 2.75 -7.58 -12.71
C THR A 78 2.06 -8.48 -11.68
N PHE A 79 0.79 -8.85 -11.92
CA PHE A 79 0.07 -9.75 -11.02
C PHE A 79 0.73 -11.14 -10.91
N LEU A 80 1.10 -11.75 -12.04
CA LEU A 80 1.80 -13.04 -12.04
C LEU A 80 3.17 -12.96 -11.35
N THR A 81 3.87 -11.84 -11.47
CA THR A 81 5.15 -11.60 -10.80
C THR A 81 4.96 -11.55 -9.29
N VAL A 82 3.95 -10.82 -8.80
CA VAL A 82 3.60 -10.75 -7.37
C VAL A 82 3.29 -12.14 -6.80
N ILE A 83 2.50 -12.96 -7.50
CA ILE A 83 2.20 -14.34 -7.06
C ILE A 83 3.47 -15.20 -7.00
N ARG A 84 4.39 -15.05 -7.96
CA ARG A 84 5.63 -15.83 -8.00
C ARG A 84 6.64 -15.40 -6.93
N SER A 85 6.68 -14.12 -6.57
CA SER A 85 7.58 -13.60 -5.54
C SER A 85 7.00 -13.69 -4.13
N SER A 86 5.67 -13.70 -3.97
CA SER A 86 4.99 -13.76 -2.66
C SER A 86 5.51 -14.89 -1.79
N ASP A 87 5.84 -14.57 -0.54
CA ASP A 87 6.33 -15.45 0.52
C ASP A 87 5.27 -15.72 1.61
N CYS A 88 4.10 -15.09 1.49
CA CYS A 88 2.98 -15.28 2.41
C CYS A 88 2.10 -16.46 1.97
N MET A 89 2.13 -17.54 2.74
CA MET A 89 1.34 -18.74 2.47
C MET A 89 -0.18 -18.47 2.54
N GLU A 90 -0.61 -17.68 3.52
CA GLU A 90 -2.02 -17.33 3.73
C GLU A 90 -2.60 -16.54 2.56
N GLU A 91 -1.83 -15.58 2.01
CA GLU A 91 -2.22 -14.82 0.82
C GLU A 91 -2.33 -15.70 -0.42
N LEU A 92 -1.35 -16.58 -0.66
CA LEU A 92 -1.37 -17.49 -1.79
C LEU A 92 -2.54 -18.49 -1.71
N GLU A 93 -2.85 -19.00 -0.52
CA GLU A 93 -4.01 -19.86 -0.28
C GLU A 93 -5.33 -19.11 -0.50
N ALA A 94 -5.43 -17.87 -0.04
CA ALA A 94 -6.62 -17.03 -0.27
C ALA A 94 -6.84 -16.74 -1.76
N VAL A 95 -5.77 -16.40 -2.51
CA VAL A 95 -5.84 -16.20 -3.96
C VAL A 95 -6.25 -17.50 -4.66
N ARG A 96 -5.65 -18.63 -4.29
CA ARG A 96 -6.01 -19.95 -4.82
C ARG A 96 -7.48 -20.28 -4.59
N ALA A 97 -7.99 -20.09 -3.37
CA ALA A 97 -9.39 -20.35 -3.03
C ALA A 97 -10.36 -19.45 -3.83
N LYS A 98 -9.98 -18.19 -4.04
CA LYS A 98 -10.75 -17.26 -4.89
C LYS A 98 -10.79 -17.73 -6.34
N VAL A 99 -9.66 -18.17 -6.88
CA VAL A 99 -9.54 -18.68 -8.25
C VAL A 99 -10.35 -19.95 -8.43
N ASP A 100 -10.33 -20.87 -7.47
CA ASP A 100 -11.16 -22.09 -7.49
C ASP A 100 -12.66 -21.74 -7.48
N SER A 101 -13.09 -20.75 -6.69
CA SER A 101 -14.47 -20.24 -6.70
C SER A 101 -14.86 -19.67 -8.06
N ASP A 102 -13.98 -18.89 -8.69
CA ASP A 102 -14.27 -18.26 -9.97
C ASP A 102 -14.23 -19.29 -11.12
N ILE A 103 -13.36 -20.29 -11.10
CA ILE A 103 -13.39 -21.45 -12.02
C ILE A 103 -14.74 -22.17 -11.92
N ALA A 104 -15.25 -22.42 -10.71
CA ALA A 104 -16.55 -23.06 -10.52
C ALA A 104 -17.70 -22.22 -11.10
N LYS A 105 -17.66 -20.89 -10.91
CA LYS A 105 -18.64 -19.96 -11.52
C LYS A 105 -18.58 -20.00 -13.05
N TRP A 106 -17.39 -19.95 -13.64
CA TRP A 106 -17.24 -19.99 -15.09
C TRP A 106 -17.72 -21.33 -15.67
N ARG A 107 -17.45 -22.46 -15.01
CA ARG A 107 -17.98 -23.78 -15.43
C ARG A 107 -19.50 -23.85 -15.38
N SER A 108 -20.14 -23.19 -14.42
CA SER A 108 -21.62 -23.15 -14.36
C SER A 108 -22.27 -22.36 -15.49
N LYS A 109 -21.51 -21.50 -16.18
CA LYS A 109 -21.95 -20.69 -17.32
C LYS A 109 -21.68 -21.36 -18.68
N ASP A 110 -21.01 -22.51 -18.70
CA ASP A 110 -20.68 -23.26 -19.92
C ASP A 110 -21.96 -23.91 -20.50
N THR A 111 -22.73 -23.14 -21.27
CA THR A 111 -24.00 -23.59 -21.89
C THR A 111 -23.83 -24.16 -23.31
N GLY A 112 -22.61 -24.44 -23.77
CA GLY A 112 -22.35 -25.16 -25.03
C GLY A 112 -22.67 -24.36 -26.32
N GLY A 113 -22.73 -23.03 -26.22
CA GLY A 113 -23.09 -22.12 -27.32
C GLY A 113 -21.90 -21.35 -27.88
N SER A 114 -22.11 -20.40 -28.80
CA SER A 114 -21.05 -19.56 -29.39
C SER A 114 -20.19 -18.76 -28.38
N ASP A 115 -20.65 -18.62 -27.14
CA ASP A 115 -19.93 -17.99 -26.01
C ASP A 115 -18.88 -18.93 -25.37
N ASP A 116 -18.85 -20.22 -25.76
CA ASP A 116 -17.93 -21.26 -25.25
C ASP A 116 -16.46 -20.89 -25.42
N THR A 117 -16.09 -20.21 -26.49
CA THR A 117 -14.67 -19.95 -26.80
C THR A 117 -14.07 -18.93 -25.84
N ALA A 118 -14.81 -17.87 -25.52
CA ALA A 118 -14.42 -16.87 -24.53
C ALA A 118 -14.43 -17.45 -23.11
N ILE A 119 -15.44 -18.27 -22.78
CA ILE A 119 -15.52 -18.96 -21.48
C ILE A 119 -14.34 -19.92 -21.30
N LYS A 120 -14.00 -20.72 -22.33
CA LYS A 120 -12.85 -21.63 -22.32
C LYS A 120 -11.52 -20.89 -22.19
N GLN A 121 -11.35 -19.75 -22.86
CA GLN A 121 -10.14 -18.94 -22.74
C GLN A 121 -9.96 -18.37 -21.33
N ASN A 122 -11.03 -17.87 -20.72
CA ASN A 122 -11.01 -17.39 -19.33
C ASN A 122 -10.73 -18.53 -18.35
N LEU A 123 -11.35 -19.70 -18.53
CA LEU A 123 -11.07 -20.89 -17.73
C LEU A 123 -9.61 -21.34 -17.83
N ASN A 124 -9.03 -21.36 -19.03
CA ASN A 124 -7.62 -21.69 -19.22
C ASN A 124 -6.69 -20.71 -18.48
N SER A 125 -7.02 -19.42 -18.52
CA SER A 125 -6.25 -18.38 -17.83
C SER A 125 -6.31 -18.55 -16.31
N LEU A 126 -7.49 -18.87 -15.77
CA LEU A 126 -7.68 -19.12 -14.33
C LEU A 126 -7.00 -20.41 -13.87
N MET A 127 -7.04 -21.49 -14.67
CA MET A 127 -6.32 -22.72 -14.37
C MET A 127 -4.82 -22.50 -14.31
N PHE A 128 -4.26 -21.75 -15.27
CA PHE A 128 -2.85 -21.37 -15.25
C PHE A 128 -2.49 -20.59 -13.97
N LEU A 129 -3.36 -19.70 -13.52
CA LEU A 129 -3.12 -18.91 -12.32
C LEU A 129 -3.15 -19.75 -11.04
N ARG A 130 -4.12 -20.68 -10.95
CA ARG A 130 -4.18 -21.67 -9.86
C ARG A 130 -2.89 -22.51 -9.82
N ASP A 131 -2.44 -23.01 -10.97
CA ASP A 131 -1.24 -23.83 -11.06
C ASP A 131 0.02 -23.03 -10.66
N THR A 132 0.06 -21.74 -10.99
CA THR A 132 1.13 -20.83 -10.55
C THR A 132 1.14 -20.66 -9.03
N CYS A 133 -0.04 -20.52 -8.40
CA CYS A 133 -0.16 -20.46 -6.94
C CYS A 133 0.28 -21.79 -6.29
N ASP A 134 -0.19 -22.93 -6.81
CA ASP A 134 0.18 -24.26 -6.32
C ASP A 134 1.68 -24.50 -6.39
N MET A 135 2.32 -24.09 -7.48
CA MET A 135 3.78 -24.18 -7.65
C MET A 135 4.52 -23.35 -6.59
N ARG A 136 4.04 -22.12 -6.32
CA ARG A 136 4.67 -21.25 -5.32
C ARG A 136 4.48 -21.78 -3.90
N ILE A 137 3.28 -22.24 -3.55
CA ILE A 137 2.97 -22.84 -2.24
C ILE A 137 3.85 -24.07 -2.00
N ARG A 138 3.98 -24.96 -2.99
CA ARG A 138 4.90 -26.12 -2.89
C ARG A 138 6.35 -25.67 -2.68
N ARG A 139 6.81 -24.64 -3.41
CA ARG A 139 8.16 -24.07 -3.22
C ARG A 139 8.39 -23.53 -1.81
N LEU A 140 7.36 -22.97 -1.17
CA LEU A 140 7.43 -22.49 0.21
C LEU A 140 7.39 -23.63 1.24
N LEU A 141 6.69 -24.73 0.93
CA LEU A 141 6.60 -25.92 1.80
C LEU A 141 7.85 -26.81 1.76
N ASP A 142 8.42 -27.04 0.58
CA ASP A 142 9.54 -27.98 0.39
C ASP A 142 10.92 -27.35 0.69
N GLY A 143 10.98 -26.03 0.93
CA GLY A 143 12.25 -25.30 1.01
C GLY A 143 12.96 -25.18 -0.35
N PRO A 144 14.05 -24.39 -0.45
CA PRO A 144 14.71 -24.17 -1.73
C PRO A 144 15.38 -25.46 -2.23
N VAL A 145 14.76 -26.10 -3.23
CA VAL A 145 15.43 -27.11 -4.05
C VAL A 145 16.55 -26.41 -4.84
N SER A 146 17.76 -26.93 -4.70
CA SER A 146 18.97 -26.40 -5.33
C SER A 146 18.83 -26.23 -6.85
N GLU A 147 19.27 -25.06 -7.32
CA GLU A 147 19.65 -24.72 -8.70
C GLU A 147 18.61 -24.92 -9.81
N GLN A 148 17.76 -23.91 -9.97
CA GLN A 148 17.69 -23.21 -11.25
C GLN A 148 17.80 -21.71 -10.98
N LEU A 149 18.93 -21.13 -11.38
CA LEU A 149 19.14 -19.69 -11.51
C LEU A 149 18.06 -19.14 -12.47
N MET A 150 16.89 -18.80 -11.92
CA MET A 150 16.13 -17.71 -12.51
C MET A 150 16.88 -16.47 -12.09
N ASP A 151 17.52 -15.81 -13.05
CA ASP A 151 17.95 -14.41 -12.94
C ASP A 151 16.83 -13.67 -12.19
N GLU A 152 17.10 -13.27 -10.95
CA GLU A 152 16.27 -12.26 -10.32
C GLU A 152 16.52 -10.98 -11.12
N PRO A 153 15.53 -10.46 -11.88
CA PRO A 153 15.73 -9.17 -12.50
C PRO A 153 15.98 -8.16 -11.36
N GLU A 154 17.08 -7.41 -11.47
CA GLU A 154 17.51 -6.35 -10.54
C GLU A 154 16.43 -5.28 -10.24
N ASN A 155 15.27 -5.37 -10.90
CA ASN A 155 14.06 -4.61 -10.66
C ASN A 155 13.31 -5.00 -9.36
N MET A 156 13.79 -5.98 -8.58
CA MET A 156 13.24 -6.30 -7.26
C MET A 156 13.74 -5.34 -6.16
N ARG A 157 14.22 -4.15 -6.51
CA ARG A 157 14.21 -3.05 -5.55
C ARG A 157 12.75 -2.72 -5.27
N TYR A 158 12.35 -2.82 -4.00
CA TYR A 158 11.15 -2.21 -3.44
C TYR A 158 11.15 -0.70 -3.73
N GLN A 159 10.87 -0.30 -4.97
CA GLN A 159 10.84 1.11 -5.41
C GLN A 159 9.42 1.67 -5.43
N SER A 160 8.48 1.02 -4.75
CA SER A 160 7.10 1.50 -4.68
C SER A 160 6.49 1.34 -3.28
N LEU A 161 7.30 1.39 -2.22
CA LEU A 161 6.78 2.10 -1.05
C LEU A 161 6.70 3.55 -1.52
N CYS A 162 5.48 4.08 -1.71
CA CYS A 162 5.28 5.51 -1.92
C CYS A 162 5.95 6.23 -0.76
N VAL A 163 7.19 6.69 -0.98
CA VAL A 163 7.87 7.58 -0.07
C VAL A 163 7.27 8.94 -0.34
N LEU A 164 6.14 9.21 0.32
CA LEU A 164 5.53 10.53 0.32
C LEU A 164 6.55 11.50 0.92
N THR A 165 7.04 12.39 0.08
CA THR A 165 7.85 13.51 0.53
C THR A 165 6.98 14.50 1.29
N LEU A 166 7.58 15.28 2.19
CA LEU A 166 6.85 16.31 2.94
C LEU A 166 6.18 17.33 2.02
N ASP A 167 6.76 17.62 0.86
CA ASP A 167 6.19 18.54 -0.12
C ASP A 167 4.89 17.99 -0.72
N GLU A 168 4.84 16.70 -1.03
CA GLU A 168 3.63 16.04 -1.54
C GLU A 168 2.52 16.03 -0.49
N ILE A 169 2.86 15.79 0.79
CA ILE A 169 1.90 15.87 1.91
C ILE A 169 1.32 17.28 2.04
N ILE A 170 2.14 18.32 1.93
CA ILE A 170 1.70 19.72 2.04
C ILE A 170 0.76 20.10 0.88
N ILE A 171 1.06 19.63 -0.35
CA ILE A 171 0.20 19.85 -1.51
C ILE A 171 -1.16 19.17 -1.32
N ILE A 172 -1.15 17.91 -0.88
CA ILE A 172 -2.36 17.13 -0.60
C ILE A 172 -3.22 17.83 0.47
N MET A 173 -2.63 18.28 1.57
CA MET A 173 -3.35 19.00 2.62
C MET A 173 -3.93 20.32 2.12
N SER A 174 -3.24 21.00 1.19
CA SER A 174 -3.73 22.25 0.59
C SER A 174 -4.90 22.02 -0.35
N LEU A 175 -4.87 20.92 -1.12
CA LEU A 175 -5.97 20.50 -2.00
C LEU A 175 -7.19 20.04 -1.20
N TYR A 176 -6.99 19.26 -0.13
CA TYR A 176 -8.08 18.82 0.74
C TYR A 176 -8.82 20.01 1.37
N ASN A 177 -8.08 20.97 1.94
CA ASN A 177 -8.66 22.19 2.50
C ASN A 177 -9.39 23.05 1.45
N SER A 178 -8.93 23.05 0.19
CA SER A 178 -9.58 23.79 -0.89
C SER A 178 -10.87 23.12 -1.38
N LEU A 179 -10.94 21.78 -1.32
CA LEU A 179 -12.11 20.99 -1.73
C LEU A 179 -13.24 21.02 -0.69
N TRP A 180 -12.92 21.25 0.59
CA TRP A 180 -13.90 21.29 1.69
C TRP A 180 -14.31 22.72 2.14
N SER A 181 -13.83 23.77 1.46
CA SER A 181 -14.17 25.17 1.74
C SER A 181 -15.26 25.74 0.81
N ILE A 182 -16.02 24.90 0.10
CA ILE A 182 -17.21 25.24 -0.70
C ILE A 182 -18.42 24.52 -0.09
#